data_AF-A0A4U5PCS5-F1
#
_entry.id   AF-A0A4U5PCS5-F1
#
_cell.length_a   1.000
_cell.length_b   1.000
_cell.length_c   1.000
_cell.angle_alpha   90.00
_cell.angle_beta   90.00
_cell.angle_gamma   90.00
#
_symmetry.space_group_name_H-M   'P 1'
#
loop_
_entity.id
_entity.type
_entity.pdbx_description
1 polymer ?
#
loop_
_entity_poly.entity_id
_entity_poly.type
_entity_poly.pdbx_seq_one_letter_code
_entity_poly.pdbx_strand_id
1 'polypeptide(L)'
;MDAGAMVRLAQNWTTVPEQRKCRVSYPARYKTIPHGNRLELQLYVDGCAGSEDDHILYVEHVQAIVTLTAPKRGDIQIYLSSPAETKSTLLAKRARDTSRTGFRDWAFTSVHSWGEEARGLWTLVVDNDGWDDAELVKWDLVLFGTHEKVGSHGGERTSSMSARSIETPLSLLTLYRSSAEWNDYRIFSGVFLTFFLILHF
;
A
#
# COMPACT_ATOMS: atom_id res chain seq x y z
N MET A 1 -2.05 -14.02 17.87
CA MET A 1 -2.06 -12.57 18.15
C MET A 1 -1.74 -12.36 19.62
N ASP A 2 -1.00 -11.31 19.97
CA ASP A 2 -0.69 -10.92 21.36
C ASP A 2 -1.21 -9.50 21.61
N ALA A 3 -2.34 -9.40 22.32
CA ALA A 3 -2.98 -8.12 22.59
C ALA A 3 -2.14 -7.20 23.50
N GLY A 4 -1.41 -7.77 24.47
CA GLY A 4 -0.60 -7.00 25.40
C GLY A 4 0.65 -6.40 24.75
N ALA A 5 1.27 -7.11 23.81
CA ALA A 5 2.35 -6.57 22.99
C ALA A 5 1.85 -5.46 22.05
N MET A 6 0.70 -5.64 21.41
CA MET A 6 0.13 -4.64 20.50
C MET A 6 -0.16 -3.31 21.20
N VAL A 7 -0.78 -3.33 22.38
CA VAL A 7 -1.09 -2.10 23.13
C VAL A 7 0.18 -1.39 23.60
N ARG A 8 1.18 -2.15 24.10
CA ARG A 8 2.47 -1.60 24.52
C ARG A 8 3.21 -0.93 23.35
N LEU A 9 3.18 -1.54 22.17
CA LEU A 9 3.78 -0.95 20.97
C LEU A 9 3.01 0.31 20.54
N ALA A 10 1.68 0.26 20.54
CA ALA A 10 0.81 1.36 20.11
C ALA A 10 1.01 2.64 20.94
N GLN A 11 1.33 2.53 22.24
CA GLN A 11 1.60 3.68 23.11
C GLN A 11 2.77 4.56 22.62
N ASN A 12 3.76 3.94 21.98
CA ASN A 12 4.96 4.62 21.47
C ASN A 12 5.00 4.66 19.94
N TRP A 13 3.91 4.31 19.26
CA TRP A 13 3.86 4.22 17.81
C TRP A 13 3.80 5.60 17.17
N THR A 14 4.74 5.87 16.27
CA THR A 14 4.75 7.08 15.45
C THR A 14 4.06 6.79 14.12
N THR A 15 3.20 7.71 13.67
CA THR A 15 2.51 7.59 12.37
C THR A 15 3.53 7.41 11.26
N VAL A 16 3.28 6.44 10.39
CA VAL A 16 4.15 6.14 9.25
C VAL A 16 4.03 7.21 8.16
N PRO A 17 5.00 7.32 7.24
CA PRO A 17 4.91 8.20 6.08
C PRO A 17 3.65 7.93 5.24
N GLU A 18 3.34 8.87 4.35
CA GLU A 18 2.25 8.71 3.40
C GLU A 18 2.44 7.47 2.52
N GLN A 19 1.37 6.70 2.35
CA GLN A 19 1.36 5.52 1.50
C GLN A 19 1.42 5.95 0.03
N ARG A 20 2.29 5.28 -0.72
CA ARG A 20 2.47 5.45 -2.16
C ARG A 20 2.08 4.18 -2.90
N LYS A 21 1.87 4.30 -4.21
CA LYS A 21 1.45 3.20 -5.08
C LYS A 21 2.23 3.21 -6.39
N CYS A 22 3.02 2.17 -6.64
CA CYS A 22 3.72 1.97 -7.90
C CYS A 22 3.08 0.81 -8.69
N ARG A 23 2.71 1.04 -9.95
CA ARG A 23 2.17 0.00 -10.84
C ARG A 23 3.09 -0.21 -12.03
N VAL A 24 3.50 -1.44 -12.26
CA VAL A 24 4.35 -1.85 -13.37
C VAL A 24 3.69 -2.98 -14.15
N SER A 25 3.46 -2.75 -15.44
CA SER A 25 2.92 -3.77 -16.34
C SER A 25 4.03 -4.64 -16.92
N TYR A 26 3.80 -5.96 -16.97
CA TYR A 26 4.70 -6.84 -17.70
C TYR A 26 4.58 -6.59 -19.21
N PRO A 27 5.69 -6.43 -19.95
CA PRO A 27 5.65 -5.92 -21.32
C PRO A 27 5.06 -6.91 -22.34
N ALA A 28 5.24 -8.21 -22.13
CA ALA A 28 4.75 -9.22 -23.07
C ALA A 28 3.36 -9.74 -22.67
N ARG A 29 2.55 -10.07 -23.68
CA ARG A 29 1.19 -10.61 -23.52
C ARG A 29 1.09 -12.03 -24.07
N TYR A 30 -0.03 -12.69 -23.78
CA TYR A 30 -0.42 -13.98 -24.36
C TYR A 30 0.70 -15.03 -24.23
N LYS A 31 1.04 -15.38 -22.99
CA LYS A 31 2.02 -16.42 -22.68
C LYS A 31 1.31 -17.74 -22.41
N THR A 32 1.69 -18.77 -23.15
CA THR A 32 1.25 -20.14 -22.87
C THR A 32 1.80 -20.61 -21.53
N ILE A 33 0.95 -21.23 -20.73
CA ILE A 33 1.30 -21.95 -19.52
C ILE A 33 1.13 -23.44 -19.83
N PRO A 34 2.23 -24.15 -20.14
CA PRO A 34 2.17 -25.53 -20.59
C PRO A 34 1.57 -26.45 -19.53
N HIS A 35 0.72 -27.39 -19.95
CA HIS A 35 0.18 -28.43 -19.08
C HIS A 35 1.28 -29.29 -18.46
N GLY A 36 1.11 -29.67 -17.19
CA GLY A 36 2.09 -30.46 -16.44
C GLY A 36 3.43 -29.76 -16.19
N ASN A 37 3.51 -28.45 -16.44
CA ASN A 37 4.73 -27.67 -16.31
C ASN A 37 4.39 -26.23 -15.86
N ARG A 38 5.37 -25.31 -15.93
CA ARG A 38 5.26 -23.96 -15.39
C ARG A 38 5.73 -22.89 -16.35
N LEU A 39 5.14 -21.71 -16.19
CA LEU A 39 5.59 -20.46 -16.76
C LEU A 39 6.29 -19.64 -15.69
N GLU A 40 7.51 -19.17 -15.96
CA GLU A 40 8.26 -18.25 -15.10
C GLU A 40 8.53 -16.94 -15.83
N LEU A 41 8.15 -15.82 -15.22
CA LEU A 41 8.31 -14.48 -15.78
C LEU A 41 9.04 -13.59 -14.78
N GLN A 42 10.14 -12.99 -15.23
CA GLN A 42 10.94 -12.06 -14.44
C GLN A 42 10.67 -10.62 -14.87
N LEU A 43 10.40 -9.75 -13.90
CA LEU A 43 10.11 -8.33 -14.09
C LEU A 43 11.05 -7.50 -13.22
N TYR A 44 11.89 -6.68 -13.83
CA TYR A 44 12.67 -5.69 -13.10
C TYR A 44 11.78 -4.48 -12.75
N VAL A 45 11.81 -4.07 -11.48
CA VAL A 45 11.09 -2.90 -10.98
C VAL A 45 12.08 -1.97 -10.28
N ASP A 46 11.97 -0.68 -10.58
CA ASP A 46 12.78 0.39 -9.98
C ASP A 46 12.05 1.14 -8.85
N GLY A 47 10.86 0.66 -8.47
CA GLY A 47 10.02 1.29 -7.46
C GLY A 47 9.29 2.55 -7.94
N CYS A 48 9.17 2.79 -9.26
CA CYS A 48 8.66 4.04 -9.83
C CYS A 48 9.55 5.25 -9.50
N ALA A 49 10.88 5.07 -9.53
CA ALA A 49 11.87 6.09 -9.20
C ALA A 49 11.77 7.39 -10.01
N GLY A 50 11.13 7.37 -11.18
CA GLY A 50 10.88 8.57 -11.99
C GLY A 50 9.70 9.44 -11.54
N SER A 51 8.88 8.99 -10.58
CA SER A 51 7.70 9.71 -10.06
C SER A 51 7.91 10.06 -8.59
N GLU A 52 7.97 11.35 -8.25
CA GLU A 52 8.18 11.78 -6.85
C GLU A 52 7.05 11.35 -5.92
N ASP A 53 5.82 11.23 -6.44
CA ASP A 53 4.63 10.86 -5.66
C ASP A 53 4.47 9.34 -5.55
N ASP A 54 4.86 8.58 -6.58
CA ASP A 54 4.67 7.13 -6.62
C ASP A 54 5.91 6.32 -6.22
N HIS A 55 7.07 6.97 -6.05
CA HIS A 55 8.33 6.28 -5.75
C HIS A 55 8.26 5.57 -4.39
N ILE A 56 8.39 4.25 -4.40
CA ILE A 56 8.41 3.37 -3.23
C ILE A 56 9.81 2.79 -3.08
N LEU A 57 10.36 2.87 -1.87
CA LEU A 57 11.59 2.17 -1.49
C LEU A 57 11.28 0.92 -0.67
N TYR A 58 10.28 0.96 0.20
CA TYR A 58 9.95 -0.14 1.11
C TYR A 58 8.51 -0.62 0.89
N VAL A 59 8.35 -1.91 0.69
CA VAL A 59 7.06 -2.54 0.37
C VAL A 59 6.23 -2.77 1.64
N GLU A 60 4.93 -2.54 1.57
CA GLU A 60 3.93 -2.95 2.57
C GLU A 60 3.05 -4.07 2.00
N HIS A 61 2.31 -3.76 0.93
CA HIS A 61 1.46 -4.72 0.24
C HIS A 61 1.91 -4.89 -1.20
N VAL A 62 1.82 -6.11 -1.70
CA VAL A 62 2.05 -6.43 -3.11
C VAL A 62 0.77 -6.98 -3.70
N GLN A 63 0.48 -6.62 -4.94
CA GLN A 63 -0.55 -7.25 -5.75
C GLN A 63 0.00 -7.71 -7.10
N ALA A 64 -0.33 -8.93 -7.49
CA ALA A 64 -0.23 -9.38 -8.87
C ALA A 64 -1.65 -9.36 -9.47
N ILE A 65 -1.90 -8.42 -10.37
CA ILE A 65 -3.17 -8.31 -11.09
C ILE A 65 -3.06 -9.18 -12.33
N VAL A 66 -3.80 -10.30 -12.37
CA VAL A 66 -3.64 -11.33 -13.40
C VAL A 66 -4.91 -11.44 -14.25
N THR A 67 -4.73 -11.51 -15.56
CA THR A 67 -5.74 -12.00 -16.50
C THR A 67 -5.23 -13.27 -17.17
N LEU A 68 -5.95 -14.37 -16.98
CA LEU A 68 -5.53 -15.72 -17.38
C LEU A 68 -6.75 -16.55 -17.75
N THR A 69 -6.65 -17.36 -18.79
CA THR A 69 -7.64 -18.37 -19.16
C THR A 69 -7.09 -19.75 -18.84
N ALA A 70 -7.95 -20.65 -18.38
CA ALA A 70 -7.56 -22.02 -18.05
C ALA A 70 -8.71 -23.00 -18.30
N PRO A 71 -8.43 -24.22 -18.79
CA PRO A 71 -9.41 -25.29 -18.92
C PRO A 71 -10.07 -25.66 -17.58
N LYS A 72 -9.29 -25.63 -16.49
CA LYS A 72 -9.76 -25.81 -15.12
C LYS A 72 -8.97 -24.93 -14.16
N ARG A 73 -9.63 -23.90 -13.63
CA ARG A 73 -9.02 -22.87 -12.78
C ARG A 73 -8.40 -23.42 -11.49
N GLY A 74 -8.94 -24.49 -10.93
CA GLY A 74 -8.43 -25.12 -9.71
C GLY A 74 -7.07 -25.81 -9.85
N ASP A 75 -6.61 -26.04 -11.09
CA ASP A 75 -5.32 -26.66 -11.39
C ASP A 75 -4.20 -25.62 -11.62
N ILE A 76 -4.54 -24.33 -11.53
CA ILE A 76 -3.56 -23.24 -11.61
C ILE A 76 -3.08 -22.89 -10.20
N GLN A 77 -1.76 -22.80 -10.03
CA GLN A 77 -1.14 -22.21 -8.86
C GLN A 77 -0.30 -21.00 -9.27
N ILE A 78 -0.26 -19.98 -8.40
CA ILE A 78 0.45 -18.74 -8.67
C ILE A 78 1.34 -18.44 -7.48
N TYR A 79 2.61 -18.16 -7.76
CA TYR A 79 3.61 -17.76 -6.79
C TYR A 79 4.29 -16.48 -7.24
N LEU A 80 4.70 -15.68 -6.25
CA LEU A 80 5.46 -14.45 -6.49
C LEU A 80 6.67 -14.44 -5.57
N SER A 81 7.84 -14.20 -6.13
CA SER A 81 9.08 -14.00 -5.39
C SER A 81 9.50 -12.54 -5.46
N SER A 82 9.85 -11.95 -4.32
CA SER A 82 10.42 -10.60 -4.23
C SER A 82 11.91 -10.58 -4.59
N PRO A 83 12.52 -9.39 -4.74
CA PRO A 83 13.96 -9.25 -4.94
C PRO A 83 14.81 -9.85 -3.81
N ALA A 84 14.27 -9.92 -2.60
CA ALA A 84 14.90 -10.55 -1.44
C ALA A 84 14.61 -12.07 -1.35
N GLU A 85 14.09 -12.67 -2.43
CA GLU A 85 13.76 -14.09 -2.55
C GLU A 85 12.61 -14.58 -1.65
N THR A 86 11.86 -13.68 -1.02
CA THR A 86 10.68 -14.05 -0.23
C THR A 86 9.58 -14.56 -1.15
N LYS A 87 9.17 -15.82 -0.92
CA LYS A 87 8.16 -16.51 -1.74
C LYS A 87 6.76 -16.35 -1.15
N SER A 88 5.85 -15.84 -1.95
CA SER A 88 4.42 -15.72 -1.65
C SER A 88 3.62 -16.72 -2.48
N THR A 89 2.80 -17.54 -1.83
CA THR A 89 1.78 -18.35 -2.53
C THR A 89 0.53 -17.51 -2.70
N LEU A 90 0.33 -16.98 -3.91
CA LEU A 90 -0.80 -16.12 -4.26
C LEU A 90 -2.07 -16.93 -4.53
N LEU A 91 -1.91 -18.10 -5.12
CA LEU A 91 -2.99 -19.04 -5.37
C LEU A 91 -2.47 -20.47 -5.18
N ALA A 92 -3.00 -21.15 -4.17
CA ALA A 92 -2.76 -22.58 -4.00
C ALA A 92 -3.73 -23.40 -4.87
N LYS A 93 -3.37 -24.67 -5.12
CA LYS A 93 -4.22 -25.62 -5.85
C LYS A 93 -5.56 -25.78 -5.15
N ARG A 94 -6.65 -25.76 -5.92
CA ARG A 94 -8.02 -25.92 -5.40
C ARG A 94 -8.72 -27.01 -6.17
N ALA A 95 -8.54 -28.26 -5.73
CA ALA A 95 -9.02 -29.46 -6.43
C ALA A 95 -10.52 -29.44 -6.78
N ARG A 96 -11.35 -28.78 -5.96
CA ARG A 96 -12.80 -28.66 -6.15
C ARG A 96 -13.23 -27.53 -7.09
N ASP A 97 -12.32 -26.66 -7.51
CA ASP A 97 -12.62 -25.57 -8.44
C ASP A 97 -12.49 -26.03 -9.89
N THR A 98 -13.62 -26.41 -10.48
CA THR A 98 -13.72 -26.91 -11.86
C THR A 98 -14.07 -25.81 -12.88
N SER A 99 -14.06 -24.53 -12.46
CA SER A 99 -14.44 -23.42 -13.34
C SER A 99 -13.52 -23.28 -14.55
N ARG A 100 -14.10 -22.92 -15.71
CA ARG A 100 -13.40 -22.61 -16.96
C ARG A 100 -13.21 -21.11 -17.20
N THR A 101 -13.67 -20.26 -16.29
CA THR A 101 -13.66 -18.80 -16.49
C THR A 101 -12.28 -18.17 -16.37
N GLY A 102 -11.29 -18.89 -15.80
CA GLY A 102 -9.98 -18.35 -15.46
C GLY A 102 -10.08 -17.17 -14.47
N PHE A 103 -9.19 -16.19 -14.63
CA PHE A 103 -9.12 -14.95 -13.87
C PHE A 103 -9.15 -13.75 -14.83
N ARG A 104 -9.88 -12.70 -14.46
CA ARG A 104 -9.95 -11.46 -15.24
C ARG A 104 -9.66 -10.28 -14.32
N ASP A 105 -8.56 -9.59 -14.58
CA ASP A 105 -8.06 -8.46 -13.79
C ASP A 105 -8.12 -8.74 -12.27
N TRP A 106 -7.79 -9.98 -11.88
CA TRP A 106 -7.89 -10.42 -10.49
C TRP A 106 -6.64 -10.02 -9.71
N ALA A 107 -6.80 -9.24 -8.65
CA ALA A 107 -5.70 -8.79 -7.80
C ALA A 107 -5.42 -9.82 -6.68
N PHE A 108 -4.40 -10.65 -6.87
CA PHE A 108 -3.87 -11.48 -5.79
C PHE A 108 -2.94 -10.65 -4.92
N THR A 109 -3.11 -10.67 -3.60
CA THR A 109 -2.32 -9.83 -2.69
C THR A 109 -1.47 -10.64 -1.72
N SER A 110 -0.33 -10.08 -1.31
CA SER A 110 0.55 -10.61 -0.27
C SER A 110 1.11 -9.49 0.60
N VAL A 111 1.40 -9.84 1.85
CA VAL A 111 2.12 -9.02 2.84
C VAL A 111 3.43 -9.68 3.29
N HIS A 112 3.85 -10.77 2.64
CA HIS A 112 5.03 -11.53 3.08
C HIS A 112 6.33 -10.73 2.92
N SER A 113 6.37 -9.79 1.97
CA SER A 113 7.53 -8.95 1.66
C SER A 113 7.49 -7.59 2.37
N TRP A 114 6.77 -7.48 3.49
CA TRP A 114 6.64 -6.23 4.23
C TRP A 114 8.01 -5.75 4.74
N GLY A 115 8.35 -4.51 4.44
CA GLY A 115 9.60 -3.85 4.81
C GLY A 115 10.78 -4.16 3.90
N GLU A 116 10.61 -5.00 2.87
CA GLU A 116 11.66 -5.28 1.89
C GLU A 116 11.85 -4.12 0.91
N GLU A 117 13.04 -4.05 0.29
CA GLU A 117 13.30 -3.09 -0.77
C GLU A 117 12.46 -3.43 -2.02
N ALA A 118 11.75 -2.41 -2.54
CA ALA A 118 10.87 -2.56 -3.70
C ALA A 118 11.64 -2.82 -5.00
N ARG A 119 12.85 -2.26 -5.10
CA ARG A 119 13.69 -2.29 -6.29
C ARG A 119 14.32 -3.66 -6.48
N GLY A 120 14.23 -4.18 -7.71
CA GLY A 120 14.94 -5.39 -8.13
C GLY A 120 14.08 -6.29 -8.98
N LEU A 121 14.46 -7.57 -9.02
CA LEU A 121 13.81 -8.57 -9.86
C LEU A 121 12.65 -9.24 -9.10
N TRP A 122 11.44 -9.07 -9.61
CA TRP A 122 10.25 -9.79 -9.16
C TRP A 122 9.97 -10.95 -10.10
N THR A 123 9.67 -12.12 -9.56
CA THR A 123 9.44 -13.32 -10.36
C THR A 123 8.04 -13.87 -10.13
N LEU A 124 7.22 -13.86 -11.18
CA LEU A 124 5.91 -14.53 -11.20
C LEU A 124 6.08 -15.94 -11.74
N VAL A 125 5.63 -16.94 -10.98
CA VAL A 125 5.57 -18.33 -11.42
C VAL A 125 4.12 -18.78 -11.46
N VAL A 126 3.72 -19.38 -12.58
CA VAL A 126 2.40 -19.98 -12.76
C VAL A 126 2.57 -21.45 -13.11
N ASP A 127 2.17 -22.33 -12.20
CA ASP A 127 2.14 -23.79 -12.43
C ASP A 127 0.77 -24.18 -13.01
N ASN A 128 0.75 -25.14 -13.94
CA ASN A 128 -0.46 -25.72 -14.50
C ASN A 128 -0.45 -27.25 -14.35
N ASP A 129 -1.13 -27.75 -13.31
CA ASP A 129 -1.34 -29.19 -13.08
C ASP A 129 -2.51 -29.76 -13.91
N GLY A 130 -3.02 -28.98 -14.87
CA GLY A 130 -4.13 -29.34 -15.72
C GLY A 130 -3.76 -30.33 -16.82
N TRP A 131 -4.77 -30.76 -17.56
CA TRP A 131 -4.66 -31.72 -18.66
C TRP A 131 -4.44 -31.04 -20.02
N ASP A 132 -4.55 -29.72 -20.10
CA ASP A 132 -4.40 -28.91 -21.31
C ASP A 132 -3.79 -27.55 -20.95
N ASP A 133 -3.24 -26.87 -21.95
CA ASP A 133 -2.52 -25.62 -21.78
C ASP A 133 -3.45 -24.50 -21.28
N ALA A 134 -2.89 -23.60 -20.49
CA ALA A 134 -3.54 -22.36 -20.07
C ALA A 134 -2.85 -21.16 -20.74
N GLU A 135 -3.47 -19.98 -20.68
CA GLU A 135 -2.90 -18.78 -21.26
C GLU A 135 -2.93 -17.62 -20.27
N LEU A 136 -1.75 -17.08 -19.97
CA LEU A 136 -1.61 -15.81 -19.27
C LEU A 136 -1.72 -14.68 -20.30
N VAL A 137 -2.82 -13.95 -20.27
CA VAL A 137 -3.07 -12.82 -21.20
C VAL A 137 -2.19 -11.62 -20.84
N LYS A 138 -2.18 -11.24 -19.56
CA LYS A 138 -1.38 -10.14 -19.01
C LYS A 138 -1.27 -10.25 -17.50
N TRP A 139 -0.25 -9.60 -16.94
CA TRP A 139 -0.22 -9.30 -15.52
C TRP A 139 0.46 -7.97 -15.23
N ASP A 140 0.06 -7.36 -14.12
CA ASP A 140 0.68 -6.15 -13.58
C ASP A 140 1.13 -6.42 -12.13
N LEU A 141 2.28 -5.88 -11.75
CA LEU A 141 2.72 -5.78 -10.38
C LEU A 141 2.29 -4.43 -9.81
N VAL A 142 1.61 -4.43 -8.67
CA VAL A 142 1.30 -3.21 -7.92
C VAL A 142 1.96 -3.31 -6.55
N LEU A 143 2.81 -2.36 -6.25
CA LEU A 143 3.46 -2.20 -4.97
C LEU A 143 2.78 -1.07 -4.21
N PHE A 144 2.50 -1.28 -2.94
CA PHE A 144 2.11 -0.26 -1.98
C PHE A 144 3.18 -0.17 -0.92
N GLY A 145 3.50 1.04 -0.48
CA GLY A 145 4.45 1.21 0.62
C GLY A 145 4.93 2.64 0.74
N THR A 146 6.15 2.81 1.24
CA THR A 146 6.68 4.12 1.62
C THR A 146 8.01 4.42 0.92
N HIS A 147 8.28 5.70 0.73
CA HIS A 147 9.58 6.18 0.27
C HIS A 147 10.62 6.18 1.39
N GLU A 148 10.18 6.35 2.64
CA GLU A 148 11.05 6.35 3.81
C GLU A 148 10.96 5.01 4.55
N LYS A 149 12.05 4.64 5.23
CA LYS A 149 12.09 3.42 6.03
C LYS A 149 11.21 3.58 7.27
N VAL A 150 10.41 2.57 7.56
CA VAL A 150 9.63 2.50 8.80
C VAL A 150 10.46 1.75 9.85
N GLY A 151 10.62 2.36 11.02
CA GLY A 151 11.33 1.78 12.15
C GLY A 151 10.48 0.81 12.98
N SER A 152 11.08 0.25 14.03
CA SER A 152 10.40 -0.70 14.92
C SER A 152 9.22 -0.12 15.71
N HIS A 153 9.13 1.21 15.79
CA HIS A 153 8.07 1.93 16.50
C HIS A 153 7.31 2.88 15.55
N GLY A 154 7.28 2.58 14.25
CA GLY A 154 6.58 3.36 13.23
C GLY A 154 7.50 4.33 12.48
N GLY A 155 6.96 5.46 12.03
CA GLY A 155 7.71 6.45 11.25
C GLY A 155 8.92 6.98 12.01
N GLU A 156 10.06 7.15 11.33
CA GLU A 156 11.19 7.87 11.92
C GLU A 156 10.84 9.36 12.00
N ARG A 157 11.08 9.99 13.15
CA ARG A 157 10.98 11.46 13.27
C ARG A 157 12.17 12.09 12.55
N THR A 158 12.09 12.21 11.24
CA THR A 158 13.01 13.06 10.50
C THR A 158 12.74 14.50 10.92
N SER A 159 13.72 15.15 11.55
CA SER A 159 13.65 16.55 11.97
C SER A 159 13.69 17.53 10.79
N SER A 160 13.13 17.16 9.64
CA SER A 160 13.11 17.94 8.41
C SER A 160 11.73 18.48 8.06
N MET A 161 10.81 18.56 9.03
CA MET A 161 9.89 19.69 9.01
C MET A 161 10.68 20.92 9.48
N SER A 162 11.32 21.60 8.52
CA SER A 162 11.48 23.05 8.65
C SER A 162 10.09 23.58 9.00
N ALA A 163 9.92 23.94 10.27
CA ALA A 163 8.81 24.76 10.68
C ALA A 163 8.84 25.99 9.77
N ARG A 164 7.93 26.06 8.80
CA ARG A 164 7.53 27.34 8.24
C ARG A 164 6.74 28.05 9.32
N SER A 165 7.41 28.44 10.40
CA SER A 165 6.98 29.55 11.21
C SER A 165 7.08 30.76 10.31
N ILE A 166 5.93 31.25 9.86
CA ILE A 166 5.82 32.61 9.34
C ILE A 166 6.20 33.51 10.52
N GLU A 167 7.46 33.90 10.60
CA GLU A 167 7.87 35.00 11.47
C GLU A 167 7.28 36.27 10.87
N THR A 168 6.16 36.73 11.44
CA THR A 168 5.71 38.10 11.23
C THR A 168 6.79 39.04 11.77
N PRO A 169 7.40 39.90 10.93
CA PRO A 169 8.41 40.84 11.40
C PRO A 169 7.79 41.82 12.39
N LEU A 170 8.51 42.09 13.49
CA LEU A 170 8.17 43.02 14.57
C LEU A 170 7.95 44.49 14.12
N SER A 171 7.96 44.79 12.83
CA SER A 171 7.72 46.13 12.28
C SER A 171 6.25 46.53 12.14
N LEU A 172 5.30 45.60 12.36
CA LEU A 172 3.86 45.88 12.22
C LEU A 172 3.09 46.06 13.55
N LEU A 173 3.74 45.98 14.71
CA LEU A 173 3.08 46.18 16.01
C LEU A 173 3.02 47.64 16.49
N THR A 174 3.42 48.62 15.67
CA THR A 174 3.61 50.01 16.14
C THR A 174 2.51 51.01 15.78
N LEU A 175 1.30 50.60 15.41
CA LEU A 175 0.21 51.55 15.19
C LEU A 175 -1.15 51.03 15.68
N TYR A 176 -1.36 51.04 17.00
CA TYR A 176 -2.65 51.49 17.55
C TYR A 176 -2.53 51.79 19.05
N ARG A 177 -2.13 53.02 19.40
CA ARG A 177 -2.27 53.56 20.76
C ARG A 177 -3.10 54.84 20.72
N SER A 178 -4.37 54.72 21.07
CA SER A 178 -5.27 55.71 21.72
C SER A 178 -6.67 55.12 21.57
N SER A 179 -7.58 55.07 22.53
CA SER A 179 -7.82 55.82 23.77
C SER A 179 -9.14 55.28 24.34
N ALA A 180 -9.43 55.58 25.61
CA ALA A 180 -10.73 55.40 26.28
C ALA A 180 -11.07 53.94 26.68
N GLU A 181 -11.68 53.63 27.82
CA GLU A 181 -12.02 54.32 29.06
C GLU A 181 -12.41 53.21 30.05
N TRP A 182 -12.49 53.56 31.33
CA TRP A 182 -12.86 52.67 32.42
C TRP A 182 -14.25 52.05 32.29
N ASN A 183 -14.44 50.80 32.76
CA ASN A 183 -15.19 50.42 33.97
C ASN A 183 -15.98 49.09 33.87
N ASP A 184 -16.04 48.45 35.04
CA ASP A 184 -17.09 47.59 35.60
C ASP A 184 -17.21 46.08 35.28
N TYR A 185 -17.01 45.32 36.37
CA TYR A 185 -17.68 44.11 36.84
C TYR A 185 -18.82 43.53 35.99
N ARG A 186 -18.77 42.21 35.74
CA ARG A 186 -19.70 41.21 36.34
C ARG A 186 -19.52 39.80 35.76
N ILE A 187 -19.58 38.84 36.69
CA ILE A 187 -19.81 37.41 36.50
C ILE A 187 -21.27 37.16 36.08
N PHE A 188 -21.54 36.29 35.10
CA PHE A 188 -22.49 35.14 35.15
C PHE A 188 -23.01 34.66 33.77
N SER A 189 -23.10 33.33 33.62
CA SER A 189 -23.98 32.50 32.74
C SER A 189 -23.77 32.57 31.21
N GLY A 190 -23.98 31.54 30.39
CA GLY A 190 -24.46 30.16 30.55
C GLY A 190 -24.06 29.38 29.29
N VAL A 191 -23.77 28.08 29.37
CA VAL A 191 -24.65 26.98 28.93
C VAL A 191 -25.51 27.34 27.70
N PHE A 192 -25.24 26.71 26.56
CA PHE A 192 -26.27 25.99 25.78
C PHE A 192 -25.65 25.05 24.74
N LEU A 193 -26.02 23.77 24.85
CA LEU A 193 -25.87 22.72 23.85
C LEU A 193 -26.63 23.09 22.56
N THR A 194 -26.14 22.61 21.42
CA THR A 194 -27.02 21.98 20.41
C THR A 194 -26.27 20.84 19.71
N PHE A 195 -26.58 19.62 20.12
CA PHE A 195 -26.48 18.39 19.35
C PHE A 195 -27.82 18.23 18.62
N PHE A 196 -27.84 17.95 17.32
CA PHE A 196 -28.89 17.11 16.71
C PHE A 196 -28.39 16.47 15.41
N LEU A 197 -28.50 15.14 15.39
CA LEU A 197 -28.39 14.21 14.26
C LEU A 197 -29.30 14.62 13.08
N ILE A 198 -29.01 14.12 11.87
CA ILE A 198 -29.85 13.12 11.16
C ILE A 198 -29.14 12.58 9.90
N LEU A 199 -29.28 11.27 9.75
CA LEU A 199 -28.90 10.36 8.65
C LEU A 199 -29.63 10.60 7.31
N HIS A 200 -29.13 9.89 6.28
CA HIS A 200 -29.65 9.51 4.94
C HIS A 200 -28.87 10.21 3.83
N PHE A 201 -28.15 9.53 2.93
CA PHE A 201 -28.33 8.21 2.31
C PHE A 201 -27.04 7.37 2.28
#